data_AF-A0A7C5I904-F1
#
_entry.id   AF-A0A7C5I904-F1
#
_cell.length_a   1.000
_cell.length_b   1.000
_cell.length_c   1.000
_cell.angle_alpha   90.00
_cell.angle_beta   90.00
_cell.angle_gamma   90.00
#
_symmetry.space_group_name_H-M   'P 1'
#
loop_
_entity.id
_entity.type
_entity.pdbx_description
1 polymer ?
#
loop_
_entity_poly.entity_id
_entity_poly.type
_entity_poly.pdbx_seq_one_letter_code
_entity_poly.pdbx_strand_id
1 'polypeptide(L)'
;MGGGMAAEVGCKRRFTQRVCFALLISAALSSVLSCSSRPAEQVFGMGDRAQVGRFVFTVLEAQWTDRLGEGASARLPSDRFLLLRLSVTNGSNRVFYVPQLTLTAAGGREYEELTEVEGLPDWWGVLRRVNPSETETHWIVFDVPRADYRLRVMDDEIDPADRKTALIDIPIRLATNPQGVSPTVLK
;
A
#
# COMPACT_ATOMS: atom_id res chain seq x y z
N MET A 1 -63.44 14.20 -63.22
CA MET A 1 -64.69 13.66 -62.67
C MET A 1 -64.51 13.46 -61.18
N GLY A 2 -65.26 14.22 -60.37
CA GLY A 2 -65.53 14.10 -58.92
C GLY A 2 -64.33 13.97 -57.96
N GLY A 3 -64.17 14.75 -56.89
CA GLY A 3 -65.01 15.73 -56.23
C GLY A 3 -64.46 15.98 -54.81
N GLY A 4 -65.02 16.97 -54.10
CA GLY A 4 -64.73 17.29 -52.68
C GLY A 4 -63.52 18.22 -52.49
N MET A 5 -63.64 19.54 -52.52
CA MET A 5 -64.43 20.46 -51.67
C MET A 5 -63.91 20.53 -50.22
N ALA A 6 -63.20 21.63 -49.97
CA ALA A 6 -63.18 22.51 -48.79
C ALA A 6 -63.46 21.92 -47.40
N ALA A 7 -62.59 22.27 -46.44
CA ALA A 7 -63.02 22.97 -45.22
C ALA A 7 -61.81 23.53 -44.46
N GLU A 8 -61.70 24.85 -44.44
CA GLU A 8 -61.08 25.57 -43.33
C GLU A 8 -61.90 25.32 -42.06
N VAL A 9 -61.24 25.04 -40.93
CA VAL A 9 -61.84 25.26 -39.61
C VAL A 9 -60.79 25.79 -38.63
N GLY A 10 -60.76 27.11 -38.51
CA GLY A 10 -61.20 27.74 -37.27
C GLY A 10 -60.41 27.45 -36.00
N CYS A 11 -59.45 28.32 -35.73
CA CYS A 11 -58.97 28.67 -34.39
C CYS A 11 -60.16 29.06 -33.48
N LYS A 12 -60.43 28.25 -32.43
CA LYS A 12 -61.23 28.67 -31.27
C LYS A 12 -60.60 28.21 -29.96
N ARG A 13 -59.80 29.13 -29.43
CA ARG A 13 -59.70 29.57 -28.03
C ARG A 13 -60.38 28.71 -26.94
N ARG A 14 -59.53 28.44 -25.93
CA ARG A 14 -59.81 28.43 -24.49
C ARG A 14 -60.69 27.29 -23.97
N PHE A 15 -60.05 26.22 -23.53
CA PHE A 15 -60.29 25.64 -22.20
C PHE A 15 -59.22 24.58 -21.93
N THR A 16 -58.76 24.46 -20.68
CA THR A 16 -58.01 23.29 -20.17
C THR A 16 -56.56 23.20 -20.69
N GLN A 17 -55.64 24.10 -20.31
CA GLN A 17 -54.99 24.17 -18.99
C GLN A 17 -54.81 22.78 -18.35
N ARG A 18 -53.54 22.32 -18.30
CA ARG A 18 -53.01 21.02 -17.84
C ARG A 18 -52.92 20.00 -18.98
N VAL A 19 -51.76 19.34 -19.09
CA VAL A 19 -51.39 18.35 -20.12
C VAL A 19 -50.85 18.97 -21.43
N CYS A 20 -49.71 19.66 -21.35
CA CYS A 20 -48.71 19.77 -22.45
C CYS A 20 -47.35 20.31 -21.95
N PHE A 21 -47.03 20.11 -20.66
CA PHE A 21 -45.69 20.34 -20.10
C PHE A 21 -45.07 18.97 -19.80
N ALA A 22 -44.93 18.13 -20.84
CA ALA A 22 -44.34 16.79 -20.73
C ALA A 22 -43.30 16.58 -21.84
N LEU A 23 -42.51 17.61 -22.15
CA LEU A 23 -41.52 17.57 -23.23
C LEU A 23 -40.26 18.41 -22.94
N LEU A 24 -39.86 18.55 -21.66
CA LEU A 24 -38.68 19.34 -21.26
C LEU A 24 -37.87 18.78 -20.08
N ILE A 25 -37.83 17.46 -19.85
CA ILE A 25 -36.91 16.86 -18.85
C ILE A 25 -36.41 15.50 -19.33
N SER A 26 -35.50 15.48 -20.31
CA SER A 26 -34.75 14.26 -20.66
C SER A 26 -33.37 14.62 -21.22
N ALA A 27 -32.59 15.36 -20.44
CA ALA A 27 -31.16 15.60 -20.70
C ALA A 27 -30.41 15.78 -19.37
N ALA A 28 -30.78 15.00 -18.36
CA ALA A 28 -30.17 15.03 -17.04
C ALA A 28 -29.44 13.71 -16.79
N LEU A 29 -28.15 13.84 -16.45
CA LEU A 29 -27.27 12.85 -15.82
C LEU A 29 -26.83 11.66 -16.69
N SER A 30 -25.73 11.85 -17.41
CA SER A 30 -24.84 10.74 -17.79
C SER A 30 -23.37 11.18 -17.82
N SER A 31 -22.93 11.87 -16.77
CA SER A 31 -21.50 11.95 -16.46
C SER A 31 -21.18 10.71 -15.63
N VAL A 32 -20.80 9.63 -16.32
CA VAL A 32 -20.31 8.42 -15.68
C VAL A 32 -19.06 8.76 -14.87
N LEU A 33 -19.21 8.81 -13.54
CA LEU A 33 -18.09 8.71 -12.62
C LEU A 33 -17.48 7.32 -12.83
N SER A 34 -16.45 7.25 -13.66
CA SER A 34 -15.56 6.09 -13.76
C SER A 34 -14.76 5.99 -12.46
N CYS A 35 -15.41 5.52 -11.40
CA CYS A 35 -14.77 5.16 -10.16
C CYS A 35 -14.06 3.82 -10.40
N SER A 36 -12.84 3.86 -10.93
CA SER A 36 -11.98 2.69 -11.00
C SER A 36 -11.49 2.35 -9.59
N SER A 37 -12.27 1.59 -8.83
CA SER A 37 -11.82 1.02 -7.57
C SER A 37 -10.67 0.06 -7.88
N ARG A 38 -9.43 0.46 -7.55
CA ARG A 38 -8.29 -0.47 -7.59
C ARG A 38 -8.63 -1.66 -6.68
N PRO A 39 -8.32 -2.90 -7.09
CA PRO A 39 -8.51 -4.05 -6.22
C PRO A 39 -7.81 -3.79 -4.88
N ALA A 40 -8.52 -4.03 -3.78
CA ALA A 40 -7.99 -3.79 -2.46
C ALA A 40 -6.78 -4.71 -2.22
N GLU A 41 -5.64 -4.11 -1.86
CA GLU A 41 -4.41 -4.82 -1.56
C GLU A 41 -4.60 -5.67 -0.28
N GLN A 42 -4.16 -6.92 -0.32
CA GLN A 42 -4.30 -7.81 0.83
C GLN A 42 -3.40 -7.34 1.98
N VAL A 43 -3.97 -7.27 3.18
CA VAL A 43 -3.27 -6.84 4.40
C VAL A 43 -2.96 -8.06 5.27
N PHE A 44 -1.72 -8.17 5.72
CA PHE A 44 -1.19 -9.22 6.59
C PHE A 44 -0.68 -8.62 7.90
N GLY A 45 -0.70 -9.37 8.99
CA GLY A 45 -0.06 -8.94 10.24
C GLY A 45 1.45 -9.13 10.22
N MET A 46 2.16 -8.42 11.09
CA MET A 46 3.56 -8.77 11.41
C MET A 46 3.63 -10.22 11.91
N GLY A 47 4.61 -10.99 11.42
CA GLY A 47 4.74 -12.43 11.66
C GLY A 47 3.98 -13.34 10.67
N ASP A 48 3.04 -12.79 9.90
CA ASP A 48 2.32 -13.56 8.87
C ASP A 48 3.15 -13.72 7.58
N ARG A 49 2.81 -14.74 6.80
CA ARG A 49 3.41 -14.99 5.48
C ARG A 49 2.62 -14.25 4.41
N ALA A 50 3.10 -13.07 4.02
CA ALA A 50 2.54 -12.31 2.91
C ALA A 50 3.05 -12.87 1.58
N GLN A 51 2.22 -13.65 0.88
CA GLN A 51 2.56 -14.21 -0.42
C GLN A 51 2.30 -13.20 -1.53
N VAL A 52 3.34 -12.85 -2.28
CA VAL A 52 3.30 -11.93 -3.42
C VAL A 52 3.85 -12.65 -4.64
N GLY A 53 2.94 -13.15 -5.48
CA GLY A 53 3.32 -14.00 -6.62
C GLY A 53 4.03 -15.27 -6.15
N ARG A 54 5.32 -15.40 -6.50
CA ARG A 54 6.18 -16.52 -6.11
C ARG A 54 7.07 -16.23 -4.91
N PHE A 55 6.97 -15.02 -4.35
CA PHE A 55 7.79 -14.58 -3.23
C PHE A 55 6.94 -14.56 -1.96
N VAL A 56 7.57 -14.84 -0.82
CA VAL A 56 6.91 -14.76 0.48
C VAL A 56 7.70 -13.81 1.35
N PHE A 57 7.02 -12.81 1.90
CA PHE A 57 7.57 -11.82 2.81
C PHE A 57 7.01 -12.04 4.20
N THR A 58 7.87 -11.95 5.21
CA THR A 58 7.45 -11.94 6.62
C THR A 58 8.28 -10.92 7.39
N VAL A 59 7.60 -9.96 8.02
CA VAL A 59 8.25 -9.08 9.00
C VAL A 59 8.31 -9.81 10.33
N LEU A 60 9.51 -10.19 10.74
CA LEU A 60 9.76 -11.00 11.94
C LEU A 60 9.84 -10.14 13.20
N GLU A 61 10.46 -8.98 13.09
CA GLU A 61 10.70 -8.07 14.20
C GLU A 61 10.65 -6.62 13.70
N ALA A 62 10.28 -5.72 14.60
CA ALA A 62 10.40 -4.30 14.40
C ALA A 62 11.02 -3.66 15.64
N GLN A 63 11.91 -2.70 15.44
CA GLN A 63 12.63 -2.00 16.50
C GLN A 63 12.67 -0.50 16.23
N TRP A 64 12.44 0.29 17.28
CA TRP A 64 12.61 1.74 17.26
C TRP A 64 13.95 2.11 17.89
N THR A 65 14.76 2.90 17.18
CA THR A 65 16.02 3.45 17.71
C THR A 65 16.15 4.94 17.41
N ASP A 66 16.81 5.66 18.30
CA ASP A 66 17.13 7.08 18.18
C ASP A 66 18.51 7.32 17.53
N ARG A 67 19.23 6.24 17.17
CA ARG A 67 20.52 6.31 16.51
C ARG A 67 20.85 5.04 15.73
N LEU A 68 21.68 5.19 14.68
CA LEU A 68 22.31 4.08 13.97
C LEU A 68 23.82 4.17 14.16
N GLY A 69 24.46 3.04 14.45
CA GLY A 69 25.89 2.97 14.77
C GLY A 69 26.26 3.55 16.14
N GLU A 70 27.55 3.62 16.41
CA GLU A 70 28.12 4.04 17.68
C GLU A 70 29.16 5.16 17.52
N GLY A 71 29.46 5.85 18.62
CA GLY A 71 30.52 6.86 18.68
C GLY A 71 30.29 8.09 17.80
N ALA A 72 31.37 8.66 17.27
CA ALA A 72 31.35 9.88 16.46
C ALA A 72 30.75 9.67 15.05
N SER A 73 30.67 8.43 14.58
CA SER A 73 30.03 8.04 13.32
C SER A 73 28.53 7.72 13.47
N ALA A 74 27.96 7.86 14.67
CA ALA A 74 26.56 7.57 14.89
C ALA A 74 25.68 8.55 14.09
N ARG A 75 24.78 8.02 13.27
CA ARG A 75 23.79 8.81 12.53
C ARG A 75 22.59 9.07 13.43
N LEU A 76 22.13 10.32 13.45
CA LEU A 76 20.88 10.73 14.11
C LEU A 76 19.74 10.81 13.08
N PRO A 77 18.52 10.40 13.45
CA PRO A 77 17.35 10.50 12.59
C PRO A 77 16.78 11.93 12.58
N SER A 78 16.00 12.22 11.54
CA SER A 78 15.14 13.41 11.48
C SER A 78 13.94 13.25 12.40
N ASP A 79 13.38 12.04 12.48
CA ASP A 79 12.26 11.69 13.35
C ASP A 79 12.65 10.57 14.31
N ARG A 80 12.71 9.33 13.81
CA ARG A 80 13.15 8.13 14.52
C ARG A 80 13.43 7.01 13.53
N PHE A 81 14.45 6.21 13.78
CA PHE A 81 14.69 5.04 12.96
C PHE A 81 13.74 3.91 13.34
N LEU A 82 13.05 3.36 12.34
CA LEU A 82 12.29 2.13 12.40
C LEU A 82 13.05 1.05 11.63
N LEU A 83 13.54 0.05 12.35
CA LEU A 83 14.23 -1.11 11.80
C LEU A 83 13.23 -2.26 11.71
N LEU A 84 13.15 -2.93 10.56
CA LEU A 84 12.31 -4.11 10.36
C LEU A 84 13.19 -5.31 9.97
N ARG A 85 13.06 -6.43 10.69
CA ARG A 85 13.74 -7.69 10.35
C ARG A 85 12.86 -8.41 9.35
N LEU A 86 13.22 -8.32 8.08
CA LEU A 86 12.44 -8.83 6.98
C LEU A 86 13.03 -10.16 6.50
N SER A 87 12.18 -11.20 6.47
CA SER A 87 12.48 -12.48 5.84
C SER A 87 11.82 -12.55 4.47
N VAL A 88 12.58 -12.97 3.46
CA VAL A 88 12.08 -13.13 2.09
C VAL A 88 12.48 -14.47 1.53
N THR A 89 11.48 -15.27 1.18
CA THR A 89 11.66 -16.56 0.50
C THR A 89 11.38 -16.42 -0.99
N ASN A 90 12.31 -16.88 -1.81
CA ASN A 90 12.14 -16.97 -3.25
C ASN A 90 11.62 -18.34 -3.66
N GLY A 91 10.31 -18.45 -3.91
CA GLY A 91 9.67 -19.68 -4.40
C GLY A 91 9.71 -19.84 -5.93
N SER A 92 10.48 -19.03 -6.64
CA SER A 92 10.64 -19.13 -8.10
C SER A 92 11.89 -19.93 -8.48
N ASN A 93 12.04 -20.22 -9.78
CA ASN A 93 13.23 -20.84 -10.35
C ASN A 93 14.24 -19.81 -10.90
N ARG A 94 14.04 -18.51 -10.65
CA ARG A 94 14.93 -17.42 -11.07
C ARG A 94 15.46 -16.65 -9.86
N VAL A 95 16.55 -15.92 -10.06
CA VAL A 95 17.04 -14.98 -9.05
C VAL A 95 15.99 -13.87 -8.86
N PHE A 96 15.71 -13.53 -7.60
CA PHE A 96 14.86 -12.41 -7.23
C PHE A 96 15.71 -11.23 -6.77
N TYR A 97 15.47 -10.06 -7.37
CA TYR A 97 16.03 -8.81 -6.92
C TYR A 97 14.97 -8.06 -6.12
N VAL A 98 15.14 -8.02 -4.81
CA VAL A 98 14.16 -7.39 -3.93
C VAL A 98 14.20 -5.87 -4.14
N PRO A 99 13.10 -5.23 -4.54
CA PRO A 99 13.08 -3.78 -4.68
C PRO A 99 13.17 -3.09 -3.32
N GLN A 100 13.40 -1.78 -3.35
CA GLN A 100 13.21 -0.95 -2.15
C GLN A 100 11.74 -0.95 -1.76
N LEU A 101 11.50 -0.95 -0.46
CA LEU A 101 10.17 -1.05 0.09
C LEU A 101 9.69 0.31 0.59
N THR A 102 8.38 0.43 0.79
CA THR A 102 7.75 1.70 1.18
C THR A 102 6.83 1.46 2.37
N LEU A 103 6.91 2.34 3.37
CA LEU A 103 5.94 2.40 4.45
C LEU A 103 4.84 3.40 4.10
N THR A 104 3.59 3.05 4.37
CA THR A 104 2.45 3.95 4.27
C THR A 104 1.86 4.17 5.67
N ALA A 105 1.80 5.41 6.12
CA ALA A 105 1.14 5.77 7.37
C ALA A 105 -0.39 5.71 7.23
N ALA A 106 -1.12 5.69 8.35
CA ALA A 106 -2.59 5.70 8.35
C ALA A 106 -3.21 6.90 7.57
N GLY A 107 -2.50 8.04 7.51
CA GLY A 107 -2.91 9.21 6.72
C GLY A 107 -2.57 9.15 5.23
N GLY A 108 -2.04 8.03 4.73
CA GLY A 108 -1.64 7.85 3.33
C GLY A 108 -0.28 8.44 2.96
N ARG A 109 0.45 9.04 3.91
CA ARG A 109 1.83 9.50 3.67
C ARG A 109 2.76 8.31 3.50
N GLU A 110 3.54 8.33 2.42
CA GLU A 110 4.52 7.31 2.11
C GLU A 110 5.92 7.71 2.57
N TYR A 111 6.71 6.71 2.97
CA TYR A 111 8.09 6.86 3.42
C TYR A 111 8.95 5.80 2.75
N GLU A 112 10.02 6.24 2.12
CA GLU A 112 10.97 5.37 1.43
C GLU A 112 11.98 4.76 2.41
N GLU A 113 12.45 3.57 2.08
CA GLU A 113 13.52 2.90 2.80
C GLU A 113 14.84 3.67 2.63
N LEU A 114 15.64 3.74 3.70
CA LEU A 114 16.96 4.35 3.65
C LEU A 114 17.92 3.49 2.81
N THR A 115 18.59 4.14 1.86
CA THR A 115 19.55 3.51 0.95
C THR A 115 21.00 3.62 1.40
N GLU A 116 21.25 4.43 2.43
CA GLU A 116 22.57 4.68 3.00
C GLU A 116 22.49 4.47 4.51
N VAL A 117 22.89 3.30 4.97
CA VAL A 117 22.90 2.95 6.40
C VAL A 117 24.31 2.51 6.78
N GLU A 118 24.89 3.19 7.75
CA GLU A 118 26.18 2.86 8.32
C GLU A 118 26.00 2.32 9.75
N GLY A 119 26.86 1.38 10.15
CA GLY A 119 26.89 0.89 11.52
C GLY A 119 25.71 0.00 11.94
N LEU A 120 24.91 -0.51 10.99
CA LEU A 120 23.89 -1.52 11.25
C LEU A 120 24.32 -2.89 10.68
N PRO A 121 24.67 -3.87 11.53
CA PRO A 121 24.93 -5.24 11.10
C PRO A 121 23.71 -5.86 10.42
N ASP A 122 23.93 -6.77 9.47
CA ASP A 122 22.88 -7.44 8.69
C ASP A 122 21.89 -6.48 8.00
N TRP A 123 22.28 -5.24 7.72
CA TRP A 123 21.49 -4.39 6.84
C TRP A 123 21.54 -4.93 5.42
N TRP A 124 20.38 -4.98 4.76
CA TRP A 124 20.28 -5.61 3.45
C TRP A 124 21.03 -4.87 2.34
N GLY A 125 21.23 -3.57 2.48
CA GLY A 125 21.89 -2.76 1.46
C GLY A 125 21.02 -2.52 0.22
N VAL A 126 21.67 -2.10 -0.86
CA VAL A 126 21.01 -1.69 -2.12
C VAL A 126 20.83 -2.87 -3.09
N LEU A 127 21.83 -3.75 -3.21
CA LEU A 127 21.78 -4.89 -4.12
C LEU A 127 21.30 -6.14 -3.39
N ARG A 128 20.00 -6.40 -3.49
CA ARG A 128 19.32 -7.45 -2.71
C ARG A 128 19.01 -8.63 -3.60
N ARG A 129 19.84 -9.66 -3.50
CA ARG A 129 19.70 -10.89 -4.28
C ARG A 129 19.18 -12.01 -3.40
N VAL A 130 18.15 -12.72 -3.85
CA VAL A 130 17.68 -13.99 -3.25
C VAL A 130 17.68 -15.06 -4.33
N ASN A 131 18.50 -16.11 -4.21
CA ASN A 131 18.53 -17.16 -5.25
C ASN A 131 17.25 -18.02 -5.22
N PRO A 132 16.99 -18.81 -6.28
CA PRO A 132 15.89 -19.77 -6.29
C PRO A 132 15.87 -20.66 -5.05
N SER A 133 14.68 -20.83 -4.47
CA SER A 133 14.43 -21.67 -3.29
C SER A 133 15.18 -21.26 -2.01
N GLU A 134 15.81 -20.08 -1.99
CA GLU A 134 16.47 -19.55 -0.80
C GLU A 134 15.55 -18.66 0.03
N THR A 135 15.95 -18.46 1.29
CA THR A 135 15.34 -17.48 2.20
C THR A 135 16.45 -16.62 2.78
N GLU A 136 16.32 -15.32 2.60
CA GLU A 136 17.23 -14.32 3.16
C GLU A 136 16.54 -13.59 4.31
N THR A 137 17.29 -13.14 5.32
CA THR A 137 16.74 -12.39 6.45
C THR A 137 17.68 -11.28 6.87
N HIS A 138 17.22 -10.04 6.71
CA HIS A 138 18.04 -8.84 6.88
C HIS A 138 17.24 -7.72 7.54
N TRP A 139 17.95 -6.70 8.03
CA TRP A 139 17.36 -5.45 8.47
C TRP A 139 17.13 -4.51 7.30
N ILE A 140 15.97 -3.85 7.29
CA ILE A 140 15.67 -2.66 6.49
C ILE A 140 15.35 -1.50 7.43
N VAL A 141 15.57 -0.26 6.98
CA VAL A 141 15.53 0.92 7.87
C VAL A 141 14.74 2.04 7.23
N PHE A 142 13.93 2.72 8.03
CA PHE A 142 13.22 3.94 7.66
C PHE A 142 13.47 5.04 8.70
N ASP A 143 13.45 6.30 8.29
CA ASP A 143 13.43 7.47 9.20
C ASP A 143 12.04 8.08 9.18
N VAL A 144 11.25 7.80 10.23
CA VAL A 144 9.81 8.09 10.25
C VAL A 144 9.32 8.49 11.65
N PRO A 145 8.25 9.29 11.76
CA PRO A 145 7.58 9.55 13.02
C PRO A 145 7.09 8.25 13.69
N ARG A 146 6.93 8.24 15.00
CA ARG A 146 6.42 7.04 15.68
C ARG A 146 4.90 6.90 15.46
N ALA A 147 4.49 5.93 14.66
CA ALA A 147 3.10 5.67 14.29
C ALA A 147 2.87 4.19 13.90
N ASP A 148 1.61 3.84 13.60
CA ASP A 148 1.28 2.59 12.91
C ASP A 148 1.54 2.76 11.40
N TYR A 149 2.09 1.73 10.77
CA TYR A 149 2.45 1.73 9.36
C TYR A 149 1.96 0.48 8.64
N ARG A 150 1.91 0.56 7.32
CA ARG A 150 1.81 -0.58 6.42
C ARG A 150 3.03 -0.65 5.53
N LEU A 151 3.78 -1.74 5.61
CA LEU A 151 4.87 -2.03 4.68
C LEU A 151 4.28 -2.59 3.39
N ARG A 152 4.51 -1.90 2.28
CA ARG A 152 4.16 -2.39 0.95
C ARG A 152 5.29 -3.27 0.41
N VAL A 153 4.97 -4.52 0.12
CA VAL A 153 5.86 -5.49 -0.53
C VAL A 153 5.35 -5.79 -1.93
N MET A 154 6.26 -6.10 -2.86
CA MET A 154 5.93 -6.35 -4.26
C MET A 154 6.84 -7.42 -4.88
N ASP A 155 6.40 -8.02 -5.98
CA ASP A 155 7.23 -8.90 -6.79
C ASP A 155 8.20 -8.11 -7.71
N ASP A 156 9.06 -8.82 -8.46
CA ASP A 156 10.02 -8.27 -9.42
C ASP A 156 9.41 -7.99 -10.80
N GLU A 157 8.07 -8.00 -10.94
CA GLU A 157 7.45 -7.82 -12.24
C GLU A 157 7.67 -6.40 -12.75
N ILE A 158 8.10 -6.28 -14.01
CA ILE A 158 8.50 -5.00 -14.59
C ILE A 158 7.26 -4.18 -14.96
N ASP A 159 6.24 -4.84 -15.51
CA ASP A 159 4.97 -4.19 -15.87
C ASP A 159 4.15 -3.89 -14.61
N PRO A 160 3.84 -2.61 -14.33
CA PRO A 160 2.98 -2.23 -13.21
C PRO A 160 1.58 -2.87 -13.25
N ALA A 161 1.08 -3.25 -14.43
CA ALA A 161 -0.24 -3.89 -14.57
C ALA A 161 -0.26 -5.33 -14.05
N ASP A 162 0.86 -6.03 -14.13
CA ASP A 162 1.01 -7.43 -13.69
C ASP A 162 1.64 -7.57 -12.31
N ARG A 163 2.23 -6.48 -11.80
CA ARG A 163 2.88 -6.42 -10.49
C ARG A 163 1.91 -6.76 -9.37
N LYS A 164 2.29 -7.74 -8.56
CA LYS A 164 1.54 -8.10 -7.36
C LYS A 164 2.12 -7.35 -6.17
N THR A 165 1.23 -6.92 -5.29
CA THR A 165 1.61 -6.22 -4.07
C THR A 165 0.81 -6.76 -2.88
N ALA A 166 1.37 -6.60 -1.69
CA ALA A 166 0.67 -6.84 -0.42
C ALA A 166 1.12 -5.81 0.63
N LEU A 167 0.25 -5.59 1.62
CA LEU A 167 0.54 -4.76 2.78
C LEU A 167 0.79 -5.62 4.01
N ILE A 168 1.79 -5.26 4.81
CA ILE A 168 2.06 -5.87 6.12
C ILE A 168 1.88 -4.78 7.19
N ASP A 169 0.94 -4.96 8.11
CA ASP A 169 0.69 -4.05 9.22
C ASP A 169 1.85 -4.10 10.22
N ILE A 170 2.43 -2.92 10.50
CA ILE A 170 3.49 -2.69 11.47
C ILE A 170 2.91 -1.88 12.64
N PRO A 171 2.62 -2.53 13.79
CA PRO A 171 2.02 -1.84 14.91
C PRO A 171 3.03 -0.94 15.64
N ILE A 172 2.58 0.22 16.11
CA ILE A 172 3.39 1.13 16.94
C ILE A 172 3.77 0.49 18.29
N ARG A 173 2.90 -0.42 18.77
CA ARG A 173 3.06 -1.20 20.00
C ARG A 173 3.93 -2.42 19.67
N LEU A 174 5.23 -2.18 19.61
CA LEU A 174 6.20 -3.26 19.48
C LEU A 174 6.41 -3.88 20.85
N ALA A 175 6.26 -5.19 20.97
CA ALA A 175 6.65 -5.90 22.17
C ALA A 175 8.15 -5.70 22.34
N THR A 176 8.55 -4.86 23.29
CA THR A 176 9.95 -4.77 23.73
C THR A 176 10.32 -6.16 24.22
N ASN A 177 11.22 -6.87 23.53
CA ASN A 177 11.82 -8.07 24.09
C ASN A 177 12.54 -7.66 25.39
N PRO A 178 12.07 -8.06 26.59
CA PRO A 178 12.74 -7.71 27.83
C PRO A 178 13.95 -8.64 27.97
N GLN A 179 15.03 -8.34 27.26
CA GLN A 179 16.31 -8.97 27.51
C GLN A 179 16.86 -8.42 28.84
N GLY A 180 16.84 -9.27 29.88
CA GLY A 180 17.78 -9.18 30.99
C GLY A 180 17.25 -8.71 32.34
N VAL A 181 16.30 -9.43 32.94
CA VAL A 181 16.27 -9.57 34.41
C VAL A 181 16.43 -11.05 34.73
N SER A 182 17.68 -11.48 34.91
CA SER A 182 17.96 -12.74 35.59
C SER A 182 17.61 -12.53 37.07
N PRO A 183 16.72 -13.33 37.69
CA PRO A 183 16.52 -13.24 39.12
C PRO A 183 17.78 -13.73 39.82
N THR A 184 18.46 -12.83 40.52
CA THR A 184 19.48 -13.18 41.51
C THR A 184 18.88 -14.16 42.52
N VAL A 185 19.20 -15.44 42.37
CA VAL A 185 18.93 -16.45 43.39
C VAL A 185 19.97 -16.23 44.48
N LEU A 186 19.56 -15.55 45.57
CA LEU A 186 20.27 -15.58 46.83
C LEU A 186 20.09 -16.97 47.45
N LYS A 187 21.20 -17.64 47.75
CA LYS A 187 21.25 -18.77 48.68
C LYS A 187 22.52 -18.68 49.51
#